data_AF-A0A223ATW2-F1
#
_entry.id   AF-A0A223ATW2-F1
#
_cell.length_a   1.000
_cell.length_b   1.000
_cell.length_c   1.000
_cell.angle_alpha   90.00
_cell.angle_beta   90.00
_cell.angle_gamma   90.00
#
_symmetry.space_group_name_H-M   'P 1'
#
loop_
_entity.id
_entity.type
_entity.pdbx_description
1 polymer ?
#
loop_
_entity_poly.entity_id
_entity_poly.type
_entity_poly.pdbx_seq_one_letter_code
_entity_poly.pdbx_strand_id
1 'polypeptide(L)'
;MSVDDRRELINARKKLEEQLEELEAAEKKIKYNEDIFSETYRNIRIIEEQREKYSHDKEMVNLLDDAYLSMRDSERLLEEIATEIKESKQKSRNRLEDINEELSRK
;
A
#
# COMPACT_ATOMS: atom_id res chain seq x y z
N MET A 1 37.04 -9.45 -9.57
CA MET A 1 36.20 -9.18 -8.38
C MET A 1 36.85 -9.94 -7.23
N SER A 2 37.04 -9.27 -6.09
CA SER A 2 37.63 -9.92 -4.94
C SER A 2 36.64 -10.96 -4.37
N VAL A 3 37.15 -11.94 -3.63
CA VAL A 3 36.29 -12.91 -2.92
C VAL A 3 35.40 -12.20 -1.91
N ASP A 4 35.88 -11.09 -1.35
CA ASP A 4 35.14 -10.26 -0.39
C ASP A 4 33.98 -9.52 -1.07
N ASP A 5 34.19 -8.92 -2.25
CA ASP A 5 33.12 -8.25 -3.03
C ASP A 5 32.00 -9.24 -3.40
N ARG A 6 32.37 -10.48 -3.78
CA ARG A 6 31.40 -11.53 -4.11
C ARG A 6 30.57 -11.93 -2.88
N ARG A 7 31.20 -11.98 -1.71
CA ARG A 7 30.54 -12.34 -0.45
C ARG A 7 29.60 -11.23 0.03
N GLU A 8 29.99 -9.97 -0.15
CA GLU A 8 29.13 -8.81 0.11
C GLU A 8 27.89 -8.81 -0.78
N LEU A 9 28.04 -9.07 -2.09
CA LEU A 9 26.91 -9.18 -3.02
C LEU A 9 25.93 -10.30 -2.64
N ILE A 10 26.44 -11.47 -2.23
CA ILE A 10 25.58 -12.58 -1.76
C ILE A 10 24.80 -12.19 -0.51
N ASN A 11 25.44 -11.47 0.44
CA ASN A 11 24.77 -11.02 1.66
C ASN A 11 23.73 -9.94 1.37
N ALA A 12 24.02 -9.00 0.46
CA ALA A 12 23.07 -7.99 0.03
C ALA A 12 21.86 -8.62 -0.67
N ARG A 13 22.09 -9.64 -1.51
CA ARG A 13 21.03 -10.41 -2.17
C ARG A 13 20.08 -11.06 -1.16
N LYS A 14 20.62 -11.77 -0.17
CA LYS A 14 19.81 -12.42 0.88
C LYS A 14 18.95 -11.42 1.66
N LYS A 15 19.52 -10.27 2.04
CA LYS A 15 18.76 -9.22 2.73
C LYS A 15 17.63 -8.65 1.86
N LEU A 16 17.88 -8.49 0.56
CA LEU A 16 16.85 -8.04 -0.38
C LEU A 16 15.75 -9.08 -0.59
N GLU A 17 16.10 -10.37 -0.63
CA GLU A 17 15.15 -11.48 -0.66
C GLU A 17 14.25 -11.47 0.58
N GLU A 18 14.83 -11.35 1.79
CA GLU A 18 14.08 -11.23 3.05
C GLU A 18 13.14 -9.99 3.06
N GLN A 19 13.64 -8.83 2.63
CA GLN A 19 12.81 -7.61 2.52
C GLN A 19 11.67 -7.77 1.51
N LEU A 20 11.88 -8.50 0.41
CA LEU A 20 10.83 -8.76 -0.57
C LEU A 20 9.75 -9.69 0.00
N GLU A 21 10.11 -10.70 0.79
CA GLU A 21 9.17 -11.56 1.49
C GLU A 21 8.32 -10.77 2.51
N GLU A 22 8.94 -9.87 3.28
CA GLU A 22 8.23 -8.98 4.21
C GLU A 22 7.24 -8.06 3.47
N LEU A 23 7.67 -7.45 2.37
CA LEU A 23 6.79 -6.62 1.53
C LEU A 23 5.66 -7.41 0.88
N GLU A 24 5.89 -8.68 0.50
CA GLU A 24 4.85 -9.58 0.01
C GLU A 24 3.83 -9.96 1.08
N ALA A 25 4.29 -10.20 2.31
CA ALA A 25 3.39 -10.44 3.43
C ALA A 25 2.55 -9.20 3.76
N ALA A 26 3.16 -8.00 3.73
CA ALA A 26 2.46 -6.73 3.93
C ALA A 26 1.41 -6.47 2.82
N GLU A 27 1.77 -6.69 1.55
CA GLU A 27 0.82 -6.57 0.43
C GLU A 27 -0.34 -7.56 0.58
N LYS A 28 -0.07 -8.82 0.93
CA LYS A 28 -1.12 -9.82 1.18
C LYS A 28 -2.03 -9.41 2.33
N LYS A 29 -1.49 -8.81 3.39
CA LYS A 29 -2.28 -8.32 4.52
C LYS A 29 -3.19 -7.15 4.13
N ILE A 30 -2.72 -6.27 3.25
CA ILE A 30 -3.51 -5.15 2.72
C ILE A 30 -4.58 -5.63 1.72
N LYS A 31 -4.25 -6.61 0.87
CA LYS A 31 -5.24 -7.26 -0.01
C LYS A 31 -6.26 -8.08 0.78
N TYR A 32 -5.85 -8.74 1.86
CA TYR A 32 -6.80 -9.39 2.77
C TYR A 32 -7.70 -8.37 3.47
N ASN A 33 -7.22 -7.15 3.67
CA ASN A 33 -8.01 -6.01 4.07
C ASN A 33 -8.83 -5.38 2.91
N GLU A 34 -9.01 -6.05 1.77
CA GLU A 34 -10.00 -5.67 0.74
C GLU A 34 -11.38 -5.44 1.36
N ASP A 35 -11.69 -6.15 2.44
CA ASP A 35 -12.86 -5.93 3.28
C ASP A 35 -12.92 -4.49 3.84
N ILE A 36 -11.79 -3.95 4.34
CA ILE A 36 -11.71 -2.57 4.88
C ILE A 36 -11.90 -1.54 3.78
N PHE A 37 -11.29 -1.75 2.61
CA PHE A 37 -11.50 -0.87 1.46
C PHE A 37 -12.96 -0.90 1.01
N SER A 38 -13.51 -2.09 0.82
CA SER A 38 -14.90 -2.27 0.39
C SER A 38 -15.91 -1.68 1.39
N GLU A 39 -15.64 -1.83 2.68
CA GLU A 39 -16.44 -1.24 3.76
C GLU A 39 -16.33 0.29 3.77
N THR A 40 -15.13 0.84 3.54
CA THR A 40 -14.93 2.30 3.41
C THR A 40 -15.72 2.86 2.23
N TYR A 41 -15.62 2.24 1.04
CA TYR A 41 -16.42 2.65 -0.13
C TYR A 41 -17.92 2.53 0.11
N ARG A 42 -18.36 1.46 0.79
CA ARG A 42 -19.77 1.27 1.14
C ARG A 42 -20.26 2.35 2.11
N ASN A 43 -19.46 2.68 3.12
CA ASN A 43 -19.80 3.69 4.12
C ASN A 43 -19.91 5.08 3.49
N ILE A 44 -19.01 5.42 2.57
CA ILE A 44 -19.09 6.66 1.78
C ILE A 44 -20.43 6.75 1.05
N ARG A 45 -20.84 5.70 0.33
CA ARG A 45 -22.14 5.66 -0.36
C ARG A 45 -23.32 5.81 0.60
N ILE A 46 -23.29 5.14 1.74
CA ILE A 46 -24.35 5.26 2.75
C ILE A 46 -24.45 6.72 3.25
N ILE A 47 -23.32 7.40 3.47
CA ILE A 47 -23.31 8.80 3.89
C ILE A 47 -23.91 9.69 2.79
N GLU A 48 -23.56 9.48 1.52
CA GLU A 48 -24.13 10.20 0.38
C GLU A 48 -25.66 10.02 0.30
N GLU A 49 -26.16 8.79 0.44
CA GLU A 49 -27.60 8.48 0.47
C GLU A 49 -28.31 9.14 1.67
N GLN A 50 -27.71 9.10 2.87
CA GLN A 50 -28.29 9.77 4.04
C GLN A 50 -28.30 11.29 3.86
N ARG A 51 -27.27 11.87 3.22
CA ARG A 51 -27.19 13.31 3.00
C ARG A 51 -28.31 13.81 2.10
N GLU A 52 -28.66 13.06 1.07
CA GLU A 52 -29.80 13.38 0.20
C GLU A 52 -31.12 13.31 1.00
N LYS A 53 -31.30 12.25 1.78
CA LYS A 53 -32.50 12.03 2.61
C LYS A 53 -32.71 13.12 3.67
N TYR A 54 -31.64 13.59 4.29
CA TYR A 54 -31.67 14.62 5.33
C TYR A 54 -31.34 16.02 4.80
N SER A 55 -31.41 16.25 3.48
CA SER A 55 -31.01 17.52 2.83
C SER A 55 -31.72 18.77 3.37
N HIS A 56 -32.87 18.62 4.03
CA HIS A 56 -33.62 19.71 4.66
C HIS A 56 -33.17 20.04 6.10
N ASP A 57 -32.40 19.16 6.74
CA ASP A 57 -31.87 19.34 8.08
C ASP A 57 -30.40 19.75 8.00
N LYS A 58 -30.16 21.05 8.19
CA LYS A 58 -28.83 21.65 8.06
C LYS A 58 -27.83 21.10 9.08
N GLU A 59 -28.27 20.78 10.30
CA GLU A 59 -27.37 20.27 11.33
C GLU A 59 -26.95 18.83 11.00
N MET A 60 -27.91 18.01 10.56
CA MET A 60 -27.61 16.65 10.11
C MET A 60 -26.76 16.62 8.84
N VAL A 61 -26.98 17.52 7.88
CA VAL A 61 -26.13 17.63 6.69
C VAL A 61 -24.69 17.97 7.06
N ASN A 62 -24.47 18.89 7.99
CA ASN A 62 -23.11 19.23 8.43
C ASN A 62 -22.40 18.03 9.07
N LEU A 63 -23.09 17.27 9.92
CA LEU A 63 -22.53 16.05 10.52
C LEU A 63 -22.18 14.98 9.48
N LEU A 64 -23.03 14.83 8.46
CA LEU A 64 -22.80 13.90 7.36
C LEU A 64 -21.64 14.36 6.46
N ASP A 65 -21.49 15.67 6.24
CA ASP A 65 -20.36 16.25 5.50
C ASP A 65 -19.02 16.03 6.24
N ASP A 66 -18.98 16.21 7.56
CA ASP A 66 -17.79 15.93 8.37
C ASP A 66 -17.41 14.43 8.34
N ALA A 67 -18.41 13.55 8.46
CA ALA A 67 -18.21 12.11 8.35
C ALA A 67 -17.72 11.70 6.96
N TYR A 68 -18.28 12.30 5.90
CA TYR A 68 -17.88 12.08 4.52
C TYR A 68 -16.41 12.45 4.31
N LEU A 69 -16.00 13.65 4.73
CA LEU A 69 -14.61 14.11 4.62
C LEU A 69 -13.64 13.16 5.33
N SER A 70 -13.97 12.75 6.55
CA SER A 70 -13.14 11.82 7.32
C SER A 70 -12.97 10.45 6.62
N MET A 71 -14.03 9.97 5.97
CA MET A 71 -13.99 8.71 5.22
C MET A 71 -13.17 8.83 3.92
N ARG A 72 -13.31 9.94 3.20
CA ARG A 72 -12.51 10.23 2.00
C ARG A 72 -11.01 10.39 2.32
N ASP A 73 -10.68 10.99 3.47
CA ASP A 73 -9.30 11.06 3.94
C ASP A 73 -8.72 9.66 4.24
N SER A 74 -9.53 8.78 4.84
CA SER A 74 -9.14 7.40 5.13
C SER A 74 -8.93 6.60 3.84
N GLU A 75 -9.83 6.73 2.86
CA GLU A 75 -9.69 6.14 1.52
C GLU A 75 -8.38 6.55 0.85
N ARG A 76 -8.07 7.86 0.84
CA ARG A 76 -6.82 8.38 0.27
C ARG A 76 -5.60 7.77 0.95
N LEU A 77 -5.56 7.73 2.29
CA LEU A 77 -4.43 7.15 3.03
C LEU A 77 -4.21 5.68 2.68
N LEU A 78 -5.30 4.91 2.53
CA LEU A 78 -5.20 3.51 2.16
C LEU A 78 -4.66 3.33 0.73
N GLU A 79 -5.06 4.18 -0.23
CA GLU A 79 -4.52 4.19 -1.59
C GLU A 79 -3.03 4.58 -1.64
N GLU A 80 -2.62 5.56 -0.84
CA GLU A 80 -1.22 5.99 -0.71
C GLU A 80 -0.34 4.84 -0.21
N ILE A 81 -0.74 4.16 0.88
CA ILE A 81 -0.02 3.00 1.43
C ILE A 81 0.09 1.88 0.38
N ALA A 82 -0.99 1.58 -0.34
CA ALA A 82 -0.99 0.54 -1.37
C ALA A 82 0.00 0.89 -2.51
N THR A 83 0.06 2.16 -2.89
CA THR A 83 0.97 2.67 -3.91
C THR A 83 2.43 2.59 -3.47
N GLU A 84 2.74 3.06 -2.25
CA GLU A 84 4.10 3.03 -1.69
C GLU A 84 4.67 1.60 -1.63
N ILE A 85 3.86 0.63 -1.22
CA ILE A 85 4.26 -0.78 -1.17
C ILE A 85 4.56 -1.30 -2.57
N LYS A 86 3.72 -0.99 -3.56
CA LYS A 86 3.93 -1.40 -4.95
C LYS A 86 5.24 -0.82 -5.50
N GLU A 87 5.50 0.46 -5.26
CA GLU A 87 6.74 1.11 -5.69
C GLU A 87 7.98 0.54 -5.00
N SER A 88 7.90 0.32 -3.69
CA SER A 88 8.99 -0.24 -2.89
C SER A 88 9.36 -1.64 -3.38
N LYS A 89 8.36 -2.49 -3.65
CA LYS A 89 8.58 -3.82 -4.24
C LYS A 89 9.25 -3.76 -5.60
N GLN A 90 8.83 -2.85 -6.48
CA GLN A 90 9.44 -2.72 -7.79
C GLN A 90 10.91 -2.29 -7.68
N LYS A 91 11.21 -1.32 -6.80
CA LYS A 91 12.59 -0.88 -6.54
C LYS A 91 13.46 -2.03 -6.02
N SER A 92 12.95 -2.84 -5.10
CA SER A 92 13.66 -3.99 -4.55
C SER A 92 13.90 -5.08 -5.61
N ARG A 93 12.92 -5.34 -6.50
CA ARG A 93 13.08 -6.27 -7.63
C ARG A 93 14.16 -5.83 -8.60
N ASN A 94 14.15 -4.56 -9.01
CA ASN A 94 15.17 -4.02 -9.92
C ASN A 94 16.58 -4.16 -9.31
N ARG A 95 16.75 -3.84 -8.02
CA ARG A 95 18.04 -4.01 -7.32
C ARG A 95 18.49 -5.47 -7.25
N LEU A 96 17.54 -6.39 -7.06
CA LEU A 96 17.85 -7.82 -7.04
C LEU A 96 18.32 -8.31 -8.43
N GLU A 97 17.68 -7.82 -9.49
CA GLU A 97 18.07 -8.08 -10.88
C GLU A 97 19.48 -7.56 -11.18
N ASP A 98 19.79 -6.32 -10.79
CA ASP A 98 21.13 -5.72 -10.93
C ASP A 98 22.22 -6.59 -10.25
N ILE A 99 21.97 -7.02 -9.01
CA ILE A 99 22.89 -7.89 -8.26
C ILE A 99 23.06 -9.25 -8.95
N ASN A 100 21.97 -9.84 -9.46
CA ASN A 100 22.02 -11.12 -10.16
C ASN A 100 22.78 -11.02 -11.48
N GLU A 101 22.59 -9.94 -12.24
CA GLU A 101 23.37 -9.67 -13.44
C GLU A 101 24.85 -9.50 -13.13
N GLU A 102 25.19 -8.76 -12.07
CA GLU A 102 26.59 -8.56 -11.67
C GLU A 102 27.27 -9.86 -11.20
N LEU A 103 26.53 -10.72 -10.50
CA LEU A 103 26.98 -12.05 -10.11
C LEU A 103 27.10 -13.02 -11.30
N SER A 104 26.34 -12.82 -12.37
CA SER A 104 26.31 -13.70 -13.56
C SER A 104 27.34 -13.31 -14.63
N ARG A 105 27.74 -12.03 -14.68
CA ARG A 105 28.79 -11.52 -15.59
C ARG A 105 30.21 -11.90 -15.16
N LYS A 106 30.38 -12.68 -14.07
CA LYS A 106 31.67 -13.02 -13.44
C LYS A 106 31.66 -14.45 -12.88
#